data_AF-A0A5B1AYC6-F1
#
_entry.id   AF-A0A5B1AYC6-F1
#
_cell.length_a   1.000
_cell.length_b   1.000
_cell.length_c   1.000
_cell.angle_alpha   90.00
_cell.angle_beta   90.00
_cell.angle_gamma   90.00
#
_symmetry.space_group_name_H-M   'P 1'
#
loop_
_entity.id
_entity.type
_entity.pdbx_description
1 polymer ?
#
loop_
_entity_poly.entity_id
_entity_poly.type
_entity_poly.pdbx_seq_one_letter_code
_entity_poly.pdbx_strand_id
1 'polypeptide(L)'
;MELYLVFSKASQVLHTLTACQVNAKQIERICHQYGLWIEDEDNQMIEDHLYKEYEAKKTNVLHYVSVDGAMYLTRGESWKENKLGRIHQAENLIQTCQSRSLLINSDYIIHLSW
;
A
#
# COMPACT_ATOMS: atom_id res chain seq x y z
N MET A 1 9.99 -1.11 -21.88
CA MET A 1 9.01 -1.65 -22.85
C MET A 1 7.84 -2.36 -22.17
N GLU A 2 8.00 -2.91 -20.96
CA GLU A 2 6.93 -3.60 -20.20
C GLU A 2 5.81 -2.69 -19.66
N LEU A 3 6.10 -1.46 -19.22
CA LEU A 3 5.08 -0.52 -18.71
C LEU A 3 3.97 -0.21 -19.72
N TYR A 4 4.28 -0.21 -21.02
CA TYR A 4 3.26 0.02 -22.04
C TYR A 4 2.27 -1.16 -22.16
N LEU A 5 2.70 -2.37 -21.79
CA LEU A 5 1.88 -3.58 -21.86
C LEU A 5 0.73 -3.53 -20.85
N VAL A 6 0.95 -3.03 -19.63
CA VAL A 6 -0.09 -2.96 -18.60
C VAL A 6 -1.19 -1.97 -18.96
N PHE A 7 -0.84 -0.80 -19.50
CA PHE A 7 -1.84 0.18 -19.95
C PHE A 7 -2.58 -0.27 -21.21
N SER A 8 -1.90 -0.98 -22.11
CA SER A 8 -2.55 -1.58 -23.28
C SER A 8 -3.56 -2.66 -22.89
N LYS A 9 -3.22 -3.51 -21.91
CA LYS A 9 -4.15 -4.50 -21.34
C LYS A 9 -5.33 -3.82 -20.65
N ALA A 10 -5.09 -2.78 -19.86
CA ALA A 10 -6.14 -2.02 -19.19
C ALA A 10 -7.12 -1.40 -20.21
N SER A 11 -6.61 -0.86 -21.32
CA SER A 11 -7.42 -0.35 -22.44
C SER A 11 -8.33 -1.43 -23.02
N GLN A 12 -7.82 -2.64 -23.26
CA GLN A 12 -8.62 -3.78 -23.74
C GLN A 12 -9.70 -4.20 -22.75
N VAL A 13 -9.38 -4.25 -21.46
CA VAL A 13 -10.33 -4.60 -20.39
C VAL A 13 -11.46 -3.56 -20.33
N LEU A 14 -11.12 -2.26 -20.33
CA LEU A 14 -12.11 -1.18 -20.31
C LEU A 14 -13.05 -1.25 -21.51
N HIS A 15 -12.50 -1.45 -22.71
CA HIS A 15 -13.30 -1.61 -23.91
C HIS A 15 -14.26 -2.80 -23.81
N THR A 16 -13.79 -3.93 -23.28
CA THR A 16 -14.60 -5.15 -23.13
C THR A 16 -15.75 -4.98 -22.15
N LEU A 17 -15.52 -4.29 -21.04
CA LEU A 17 -16.51 -4.14 -19.97
C LEU A 17 -17.49 -2.99 -20.20
N THR A 18 -17.07 -1.92 -20.89
CA THR A 18 -17.84 -0.66 -20.96
C THR A 18 -18.15 -0.22 -22.39
N ALA A 19 -17.60 -0.87 -23.41
CA ALA A 19 -17.59 -0.42 -24.81
C ALA A 19 -16.95 0.97 -25.03
N CYS A 20 -16.35 1.57 -24.00
CA CYS A 20 -15.62 2.83 -24.13
C CYS A 20 -14.24 2.60 -24.76
N GLN A 21 -13.87 3.46 -25.71
CA GLN A 21 -12.54 3.47 -26.30
C GLN A 21 -11.66 4.48 -25.58
N VAL A 22 -10.76 3.97 -24.73
CA VAL A 22 -9.73 4.76 -24.05
C VAL A 22 -8.38 4.18 -24.43
N ASN A 23 -7.46 5.01 -24.91
CA ASN A 23 -6.14 4.52 -25.32
C ASN A 23 -5.18 4.37 -24.11
N ALA A 24 -4.14 3.57 -24.28
CA ALA A 24 -3.16 3.29 -23.24
C ALA A 24 -2.50 4.57 -22.67
N LYS A 25 -2.26 5.59 -23.50
CA LYS A 25 -1.66 6.86 -23.06
C LYS A 25 -2.59 7.69 -22.18
N GLN A 26 -3.90 7.65 -22.40
CA GLN A 26 -4.88 8.31 -21.55
C GLN A 26 -4.91 7.65 -20.16
N ILE A 27 -4.88 6.32 -20.12
CA ILE A 27 -4.84 5.55 -18.87
C ILE A 27 -3.55 5.84 -18.11
N GLU A 28 -2.40 5.79 -18.79
CA GLU A 28 -1.08 6.09 -18.20
C GLU A 28 -1.06 7.48 -17.54
N ARG A 29 -1.58 8.51 -18.23
CA ARG A 29 -1.64 9.88 -17.68
C ARG A 29 -2.47 9.96 -16.41
N ILE A 30 -3.62 9.30 -16.39
CA ILE A 30 -4.49 9.28 -15.21
C ILE A 30 -3.80 8.56 -14.06
N CYS A 31 -3.21 7.38 -14.29
CA CYS A 31 -2.48 6.65 -13.27
C CYS A 31 -1.33 7.48 -12.67
N HIS A 32 -0.54 8.16 -13.51
CA HIS A 32 0.51 9.04 -13.03
C HIS A 32 -0.05 10.23 -12.24
N GLN A 33 -1.17 10.82 -12.66
CA GLN A 33 -1.78 11.94 -11.94
C GLN A 33 -2.26 11.53 -10.54
N TYR A 34 -2.90 10.37 -10.41
CA TYR A 34 -3.28 9.83 -9.10
C TYR A 34 -2.06 9.48 -8.26
N GLY A 35 -1.01 8.93 -8.88
CA GLY A 35 0.25 8.66 -8.19
C GLY A 35 0.87 9.92 -7.59
N LEU A 36 0.89 11.02 -8.35
CA LEU A 36 1.37 12.32 -7.88
C LEU A 36 0.53 12.86 -6.72
N TRP A 37 -0.80 12.76 -6.80
CA TRP A 37 -1.67 13.22 -5.71
C TRP A 37 -1.44 12.45 -4.41
N ILE A 38 -1.28 11.13 -4.48
CA ILE A 38 -0.96 10.30 -3.31
C ILE A 38 0.40 10.68 -2.75
N GLU A 39 1.41 10.87 -3.61
CA GLU A 39 2.76 11.29 -3.19
C GLU A 39 2.74 12.67 -2.52
N ASP A 40 1.98 13.62 -3.06
CA ASP A 40 1.82 14.96 -2.47
C ASP A 40 1.12 14.88 -1.09
N GLU A 41 0.08 14.06 -0.95
CA GLU A 41 -0.59 13.82 0.34
C GLU A 41 0.36 13.17 1.36
N ASP A 42 1.09 12.12 0.96
CA ASP A 42 2.06 11.43 1.81
C ASP A 42 3.17 12.40 2.28
N ASN A 43 3.70 13.22 1.37
CA ASN A 43 4.72 14.22 1.69
C ASN A 43 4.20 15.28 2.67
N GLN A 44 2.96 15.76 2.49
CA GLN A 44 2.33 16.68 3.43
C GLN A 44 2.18 16.06 4.82
N MET A 45 1.75 14.79 4.92
CA MET A 45 1.65 14.09 6.20
C MET A 45 3.00 13.94 6.91
N ILE A 46 4.08 13.74 6.15
CA ILE A 46 5.46 13.66 6.68
C ILE A 46 5.95 15.03 7.16
N GLU A 47 5.73 16.09 6.37
CA GLU A 47 6.11 17.47 6.71
C GLU A 47 5.36 17.98 7.94
N ASP A 48 4.08 17.64 8.08
CA ASP A 48 3.24 18.01 9.23
C ASP A 48 3.63 17.27 10.55
N HIS A 49 4.71 16.50 10.55
CA HIS A 49 5.29 15.84 11.72
C HIS A 49 4.32 14.95 12.50
N LEU A 50 3.36 14.31 11.82
CA LEU A 50 2.56 13.25 12.43
C LEU A 50 3.37 11.95 12.53
N TYR A 51 4.44 11.96 13.33
CA TYR A 51 4.80 10.73 14.02
C TYR A 51 3.59 10.38 14.88
N LYS A 52 2.89 9.31 14.50
CA LYS A 52 1.75 8.80 15.24
C LYS A 52 2.24 8.54 16.67
N GLU A 53 1.94 9.46 17.60
CA GLU A 53 2.21 9.23 19.01
C GLU A 53 1.38 8.03 19.41
N TYR A 54 2.05 6.89 19.67
CA TYR A 54 1.37 5.72 20.20
C TYR A 54 0.83 6.10 21.57
N GLU A 55 -0.50 6.22 21.66
CA GLU A 55 -1.17 6.59 22.90
C GLU A 55 -0.67 5.68 24.03
N ALA A 56 -0.04 6.27 25.05
CA ALA A 56 0.57 5.53 26.15
C ALA A 56 -0.40 4.54 26.83
N LYS A 57 -1.71 4.84 26.78
CA LYS A 57 -2.80 3.97 27.28
C LYS A 57 -2.95 2.64 26.54
N LYS A 58 -2.49 2.54 25.29
CA LYS A 58 -2.55 1.31 24.48
C LYS A 58 -1.36 0.38 24.69
N THR A 59 -0.30 0.82 25.38
CA THR A 59 0.94 0.04 25.53
C THR A 59 0.80 -1.24 26.37
N ASN A 60 -0.20 -1.30 27.25
CA ASN A 60 -0.44 -2.44 28.16
C ASN A 60 -1.39 -3.52 27.59
N VAL A 61 -1.76 -3.44 26.31
CA VAL A 61 -2.63 -4.43 25.65
C VAL A 61 -1.78 -5.39 24.81
N LEU A 62 -2.24 -6.63 24.63
CA LEU A 62 -1.54 -7.59 23.77
C LEU A 62 -1.58 -7.13 22.30
N HIS A 63 -0.40 -6.97 21.72
CA HIS A 63 -0.20 -6.66 20.31
C HIS A 63 0.41 -7.87 19.59
N TYR A 64 -0.07 -8.13 18.38
CA TYR A 64 0.52 -9.06 17.44
C TYR A 64 1.20 -8.29 16.32
N VAL A 65 2.33 -8.81 15.87
CA VAL A 65 3.09 -8.26 14.74
C VAL A 65 3.27 -9.36 13.71
N SER A 66 2.86 -9.08 12.48
CA SER A 66 3.20 -9.88 11.31
C SER A 66 4.25 -9.12 10.52
N VAL A 67 5.36 -9.77 10.19
CA VAL A 67 6.46 -9.15 9.44
C VAL A 67 6.60 -9.86 8.12
N ASP A 68 6.71 -9.09 7.05
CA ASP A 68 7.01 -9.54 5.69
C ASP A 68 8.06 -8.61 5.07
N GLY A 69 8.62 -8.98 3.93
CA GLY A 69 9.56 -8.15 3.20
C GLY A 69 9.57 -8.46 1.71
N ALA A 70 9.91 -7.45 0.91
CA ALA A 70 10.06 -7.59 -0.54
C ALA A 70 11.33 -6.86 -1.02
N MET A 71 11.79 -7.26 -2.20
CA MET A 71 12.90 -6.58 -2.86
C MET A 71 12.35 -5.56 -3.86
N TYR A 72 12.73 -4.30 -3.70
CA TYR A 72 12.46 -3.23 -4.66
C TYR A 72 13.72 -2.87 -5.42
N LEU A 73 13.61 -2.81 -6.74
CA LEU A 73 14.68 -2.27 -7.58
C LEU A 73 14.65 -0.74 -7.49
N THR A 74 15.67 -0.17 -6.87
CA THR A 74 15.80 1.29 -6.74
C THR A 74 16.64 1.87 -7.86
N ARG A 75 16.38 3.12 -8.25
CA ARG A 75 17.18 3.80 -9.27
C ARG A 75 18.56 4.14 -8.69
N GLY A 76 19.62 3.59 -9.27
CA GLY A 76 21.00 3.89 -8.91
C GLY A 76 21.61 3.02 -7.80
N GLU A 77 20.80 2.43 -6.92
CA GLU A 77 21.30 1.75 -5.71
C GLU A 77 20.99 0.24 -5.67
N SER A 78 20.68 -0.38 -6.83
CA SER A 78 20.38 -1.82 -6.94
C SER A 78 19.12 -2.23 -6.16
N TRP A 79 18.94 -3.53 -5.92
CA TRP A 79 17.83 -4.09 -5.17
C TRP A 79 17.95 -3.77 -3.67
N LYS A 80 16.91 -3.16 -3.08
CA LYS A 80 16.79 -2.91 -1.64
C LYS A 80 15.63 -3.70 -1.06
N GLU A 81 15.81 -4.20 0.16
CA GLU A 81 14.75 -4.91 0.88
C GLU A 81 13.93 -3.94 1.73
N ASN A 82 12.61 -3.92 1.52
CA ASN A 82 11.70 -3.31 2.48
C ASN A 82 11.30 -4.32 3.54
N LYS A 83 11.24 -3.87 4.79
CA LYS A 83 10.63 -4.61 5.89
C LYS A 83 9.28 -4.00 6.19
N LEU A 84 8.23 -4.79 5.97
CA LEU A 84 6.85 -4.42 6.25
C LEU A 84 6.40 -5.09 7.54
N GLY A 85 6.12 -4.30 8.57
CA GLY A 85 5.44 -4.73 9.79
C GLY A 85 3.97 -4.37 9.73
N ARG A 86 3.10 -5.34 9.99
CA ARG A 86 1.68 -5.12 10.28
C ARG A 86 1.43 -5.36 11.75
N ILE A 87 1.04 -4.32 12.48
CA ILE A 87 0.81 -4.36 13.93
C ILE A 87 -0.70 -4.27 14.20
N HIS A 88 -1.22 -5.11 15.10
CA HIS A 88 -2.60 -5.02 15.52
C HIS A 88 -2.80 -5.52 16.96
N GLN A 89 -3.86 -5.04 17.60
CA GLN A 89 -4.26 -5.50 18.92
C GLN A 89 -5.06 -6.80 18.84
N ALA A 90 -4.96 -7.63 19.87
CA ALA A 90 -5.73 -8.86 19.98
C ALA A 90 -7.26 -8.63 19.85
N GLU A 91 -7.76 -7.51 20.39
CA GLU A 91 -9.18 -7.13 20.30
C GLU A 91 -9.68 -6.88 18.88
N ASN A 92 -8.78 -6.52 17.95
CA ASN A 92 -9.14 -6.27 16.55
C ASN A 92 -9.32 -7.56 15.74
N LEU A 93 -9.00 -8.72 16.32
CA LEU A 93 -9.16 -10.03 15.70
C LEU A 93 -10.50 -10.64 16.10
N ILE A 94 -11.51 -10.47 15.24
CA ILE A 94 -12.86 -10.99 15.48
C ILE A 94 -13.02 -12.35 14.80
N GLN A 95 -13.41 -13.37 15.56
CA GLN A 95 -13.76 -14.66 15.00
C GLN A 95 -15.11 -14.57 14.28
N THR A 96 -15.11 -14.77 12.96
CA THR A 96 -16.34 -14.73 12.14
C THR A 96 -16.96 -16.11 11.97
N CYS A 97 -16.13 -17.16 11.91
CA CYS A 97 -16.57 -18.55 11.92
C CYS A 97 -15.48 -19.45 12.53
N GLN A 98 -15.75 -20.76 12.65
CA GLN A 98 -14.82 -21.71 13.29
C GLN A 98 -13.43 -21.74 12.63
N SER A 99 -13.32 -21.47 11.33
CA SER A 99 -12.06 -21.52 10.58
C SER A 99 -11.53 -20.17 10.11
N ARG A 100 -12.21 -19.06 10.45
CA ARG A 100 -11.85 -17.73 9.93
C ARG A 100 -12.02 -16.63 10.96
N SER A 101 -10.96 -15.87 11.13
CA SER A 101 -10.95 -14.61 11.86
C SER A 101 -10.77 -13.45 10.88
N LEU A 102 -11.38 -12.32 11.23
CA LEU A 102 -11.28 -11.07 10.50
C LEU A 102 -10.50 -10.07 11.34
N LEU A 103 -9.49 -9.46 10.72
CA LEU A 103 -8.74 -8.39 11.33
C LEU A 103 -9.32 -7.05 10.88
N ILE A 104 -9.91 -6.30 11.82
CA ILE A 104 -10.68 -5.09 11.52
C ILE A 104 -9.78 -3.86 11.43
N ASN A 105 -8.87 -3.70 12.39
CA ASN A 105 -7.95 -2.58 12.45
C ASN A 105 -6.51 -3.06 12.60
N SER A 106 -5.62 -2.48 11.82
CA SER A 106 -4.18 -2.76 11.87
C SER A 106 -3.38 -1.60 11.31
N ASP A 107 -2.22 -1.36 11.88
CA ASP A 107 -1.26 -0.37 11.39
C ASP A 107 -0.20 -1.05 10.54
N TYR A 108 0.13 -0.44 9.41
CA TYR A 108 1.23 -0.87 8.54
C TYR A 108 2.40 0.09 8.71
N ILE A 109 3.58 -0.49 8.93
CA ILE A 109 4.84 0.24 9.08
C ILE A 109 5.81 -0.38 8.09
N ILE A 110 6.35 0.46 7.21
CA ILE A 110 7.37 0.04 6.26
C ILE A 110 8.68 0.73 6.59
N HIS A 111 9.76 -0.04 6.64
CA HIS A 111 11.11 0.50 6.71
C HIS A 111 11.90 0.00 5.51
N LEU A 112 12.41 0.93 4.71
CA LEU A 112 13.34 0.60 3.64
C LEU A 112 14.72 0.44 4.28
N SER A 113 15.30 -0.75 4.16
CA SER A 113 16.66 -1.00 4.69
C SER A 113 17.67 -0.18 3.90
N TRP A 114 18.72 0.28 4.57
CA TRP A 114 19.79 1.09 3.98
C TRP A 114 20.55 0.34 2.88
#